data_AF-A0A1C5V4M6-F1
#
_entry.id   AF-A0A1C5V4M6-F1
#
_cell.length_a   1.000
_cell.length_b   1.000
_cell.length_c   1.000
_cell.angle_alpha   90.00
_cell.angle_beta   90.00
_cell.angle_gamma   90.00
#
_symmetry.space_group_name_H-M   'P 1'
#
loop_
_entity.id
_entity.type
_entity.pdbx_description
1 polymer ?
#
loop_
_entity_poly.entity_id
_entity_poly.type
_entity_poly.pdbx_seq_one_letter_code
_entity_poly.pdbx_strand_id
1 'polypeptide(L)'
;MKNKNILLDTNAFIYLMRNEKECSNTISLENRQINESKFYDECKNANYLFITSQTLYEIFWQSIKKTKKIDQFAYYYDQIIKFKNKYNVKFSILNDTDGEFELRLFEDQYKDNKVDINHFIERKREYEVKKINELLIKVCFSITEFLAEYYGILLLRNFYYVAGVICEIKLNEISYKYYSDLKLKNEWYDKEIDDLFNFLLENMISYIEPQIKENGHKFPKIQNVKGTKYVHKLFCKLKKDDKTVFEKYDNHLKGLVEELEKMGMSKNCMKYWIRMCRRCVYSGAKIKKNDGLDYSIVTCMDESIVINKTNNMINTNDIIFVTFDTNLYNFSKECDVLYSKKFYDNLMFEYR
;
A
#
# COMPACT_ATOMS: atom_id res chain seq x y z
N MET A 1 7.54 30.78 -11.32
CA MET A 1 7.24 29.65 -12.22
C MET A 1 6.78 28.48 -11.37
N LYS A 2 5.72 27.77 -11.77
CA LYS A 2 5.25 26.55 -11.10
C LYS A 2 6.20 25.42 -11.50
N ASN A 3 6.99 24.91 -10.56
CA ASN A 3 8.17 24.08 -10.89
C ASN A 3 8.10 22.63 -10.39
N LYS A 4 7.01 22.20 -9.75
CA LYS A 4 6.94 20.87 -9.11
C LYS A 4 5.57 20.23 -9.34
N ASN A 5 5.58 18.91 -9.47
CA ASN A 5 4.37 18.10 -9.41
C ASN A 5 4.28 17.43 -8.03
N ILE A 6 3.09 17.32 -7.46
CA ILE A 6 2.91 16.80 -6.09
C ILE A 6 1.88 15.67 -6.11
N LEU A 7 2.25 14.50 -5.62
CA LEU A 7 1.34 13.39 -5.34
C LEU A 7 0.99 13.39 -3.86
N LEU A 8 -0.30 13.42 -3.55
CA LEU A 8 -0.83 13.40 -2.19
C LEU A 8 -1.36 12.01 -1.87
N ASP A 9 -1.00 11.48 -0.69
CA ASP A 9 -1.73 10.36 -0.11
C ASP A 9 -3.11 10.81 0.43
N THR A 10 -3.88 9.86 0.95
CA THR A 10 -5.22 10.15 1.48
C THR A 10 -5.20 11.18 2.62
N ASN A 11 -4.22 11.10 3.52
CA ASN A 11 -4.15 12.00 4.68
C ASN A 11 -3.76 13.42 4.28
N ALA A 12 -2.76 13.57 3.40
CA ALA A 12 -2.32 14.85 2.86
C ALA A 12 -3.40 15.51 2.00
N PHE A 13 -4.13 14.72 1.21
CA PHE A 13 -5.27 15.21 0.44
C PHE A 13 -6.40 15.73 1.34
N ILE A 14 -6.82 14.94 2.33
CA ILE A 14 -7.87 15.35 3.26
C ILE A 14 -7.45 16.63 4.01
N TYR A 15 -6.18 16.72 4.41
CA TYR A 15 -5.66 17.91 5.06
C TYR A 15 -5.70 19.14 4.14
N LEU A 16 -5.31 19.00 2.87
CA LEU A 16 -5.39 20.09 1.88
C LEU A 16 -6.83 20.56 1.62
N MET A 17 -7.80 19.64 1.61
CA MET A 17 -9.20 19.94 1.27
C MET A 17 -10.04 20.35 2.47
N ARG A 18 -9.53 20.27 3.70
CA ARG A 18 -10.19 20.89 4.85
C ARG A 18 -10.06 22.40 4.75
N ASN A 19 -11.15 23.10 5.03
CA ASN A 19 -11.21 24.55 4.88
C ASN A 19 -10.21 25.23 5.84
N GLU A 20 -9.51 26.29 5.41
CA GLU A 20 -8.52 27.04 6.21
C GLU A 20 -9.07 27.50 7.59
N LYS A 21 -10.40 27.57 7.74
CA LYS A 21 -11.10 27.99 8.97
C LYS A 21 -11.43 26.87 9.96
N GLU A 22 -11.25 25.60 9.59
CA GLU A 22 -11.57 24.44 10.45
C GLU A 22 -10.32 23.77 11.07
N CYS A 23 -9.12 24.30 10.81
CA CYS A 23 -7.88 23.71 11.28
C CYS A 23 -7.55 24.09 12.74
N SER A 24 -7.78 23.15 13.66
CA SER A 24 -7.11 23.13 14.97
C SER A 24 -6.25 21.87 15.17
N ASN A 25 -6.26 20.92 14.23
CA ASN A 25 -5.52 19.67 14.38
C ASN A 25 -4.12 19.78 13.78
N THR A 26 -3.13 19.90 14.65
CA THR A 26 -1.71 19.86 14.31
C THR A 26 -1.32 18.46 13.80
N ILE A 27 -0.88 18.35 12.55
CA ILE A 27 -0.27 17.13 12.02
C ILE A 27 1.22 17.11 12.35
N SER A 28 1.75 15.95 12.71
CA SER A 28 3.18 15.75 12.94
C SER A 28 3.71 14.53 12.19
N LEU A 29 4.97 14.60 11.79
CA LEU A 29 5.72 13.54 11.12
C LEU A 29 7.12 13.49 11.73
N GLU A 30 7.62 12.31 12.10
CA GLU A 30 8.87 12.16 12.87
C GLU A 30 8.93 13.08 14.12
N ASN A 31 7.80 13.26 14.82
CA ASN A 31 7.64 14.16 15.97
C ASN A 31 7.88 15.65 15.66
N ARG A 32 7.92 16.05 14.38
CA ARG A 32 7.97 17.45 13.94
C ARG A 32 6.60 17.87 13.44
N GLN A 33 6.16 19.05 13.81
CA GLN A 33 4.90 19.59 13.35
C GLN A 33 5.01 20.08 11.90
N ILE A 34 4.00 19.74 11.09
CA ILE A 34 3.84 20.28 9.73
C ILE A 34 3.45 21.75 9.82
N ASN A 35 4.14 22.61 9.08
CA ASN A 35 3.75 23.98 8.89
C ASN A 35 2.66 24.05 7.81
N GLU A 36 1.43 24.26 8.26
CA GLU A 36 0.23 24.31 7.41
C GLU A 36 0.33 25.34 6.29
N SER A 37 0.75 26.57 6.60
CA SER A 37 0.89 27.64 5.61
C SER A 37 1.85 27.24 4.50
N LYS A 38 3.01 26.68 4.88
CA LYS A 38 4.01 26.24 3.90
C LYS A 38 3.51 25.07 3.05
N PHE A 39 2.81 24.10 3.66
CA PHE A 39 2.20 23.00 2.92
C PHE A 39 1.18 23.51 1.89
N TYR A 40 0.28 24.38 2.34
CA TYR A 40 -0.76 24.96 1.49
C TYR A 40 -0.14 25.78 0.35
N ASP A 41 0.90 26.57 0.63
CA ASP A 41 1.61 27.36 -0.37
C ASP A 41 2.38 26.50 -1.39
N GLU A 42 3.00 25.39 -0.98
CA GLU A 42 3.60 24.44 -1.93
C GLU A 42 2.52 23.83 -2.84
N CYS A 43 1.36 23.45 -2.30
CA CYS A 43 0.25 22.90 -3.10
C CYS A 43 -0.37 23.93 -4.08
N LYS A 44 -0.53 25.20 -3.67
CA LYS A 44 -1.01 26.27 -4.58
C LYS A 44 -0.05 26.53 -5.74
N ASN A 45 1.25 26.39 -5.49
CA ASN A 45 2.30 26.68 -6.45
C ASN A 45 2.70 25.45 -7.29
N ALA A 46 2.09 24.30 -7.05
CA ALA A 46 2.29 23.10 -7.85
C ALA A 46 1.77 23.27 -9.29
N ASN A 47 2.46 22.64 -10.24
CA ASN A 47 2.01 22.53 -11.63
C ASN A 47 0.83 21.55 -11.71
N TYR A 48 1.03 20.34 -11.17
CA TYR A 48 -0.02 19.34 -10.97
C TYR A 48 -0.08 18.90 -9.49
N LEU A 49 -1.31 18.72 -9.02
CA LEU A 49 -1.63 17.91 -7.86
C LEU A 49 -2.21 16.58 -8.33
N PHE A 50 -1.66 15.49 -7.81
CA PHE A 50 -2.09 14.13 -8.07
C PHE A 50 -2.68 13.50 -6.82
N ILE A 51 -3.72 12.70 -7.01
CA ILE A 51 -4.18 11.69 -6.05
C ILE A 51 -4.40 10.39 -6.80
N THR A 52 -4.54 9.28 -6.10
CA THR A 52 -4.90 8.01 -6.73
C THR A 52 -6.41 7.76 -6.69
N SER A 53 -6.91 6.92 -7.59
CA SER A 53 -8.27 6.38 -7.48
C SER A 53 -8.52 5.69 -6.14
N GLN A 54 -7.48 5.08 -5.56
CA GLN A 54 -7.57 4.45 -4.27
C GLN A 54 -7.77 5.45 -3.12
N THR A 55 -7.19 6.66 -3.23
CA THR A 55 -7.49 7.77 -2.32
C THR A 55 -8.97 8.16 -2.40
N LEU A 56 -9.55 8.23 -3.60
CA LEU A 56 -10.98 8.52 -3.75
C LEU A 56 -11.88 7.44 -3.16
N TYR A 57 -11.59 6.16 -3.44
CA TYR A 57 -12.30 5.05 -2.82
C TYR A 57 -12.24 5.08 -1.29
N GLU A 58 -11.08 5.41 -0.73
CA GLU A 58 -10.90 5.50 0.72
C GLU A 58 -11.73 6.64 1.32
N ILE A 59 -11.76 7.81 0.69
CA ILE A 59 -12.57 8.95 1.16
C ILE A 59 -14.07 8.66 1.03
N PHE A 60 -14.46 8.01 -0.07
CA PHE A 60 -15.83 7.55 -0.29
C PHE A 60 -16.26 6.62 0.84
N TRP A 61 -15.47 5.58 1.12
CA TRP A 61 -15.73 4.64 2.20
C TRP A 61 -15.78 5.31 3.58
N GLN A 62 -14.84 6.21 3.88
CA GLN A 62 -14.84 6.94 5.15
C GLN A 62 -16.09 7.80 5.35
N SER A 63 -16.63 8.37 4.27
CA SER A 63 -17.87 9.16 4.29
C SER A 63 -19.06 8.28 4.67
N ILE A 64 -19.19 7.12 4.01
CA ILE A 64 -20.22 6.12 4.33
C ILE A 64 -20.06 5.59 5.76
N LYS A 65 -18.85 5.23 6.16
CA LYS A 65 -18.58 4.66 7.50
C LYS A 65 -18.92 5.62 8.63
N LYS A 66 -18.62 6.91 8.46
CA LYS A 66 -18.86 7.95 9.50
C LYS A 66 -20.31 8.42 9.53
N THR A 67 -20.91 8.66 8.38
CA THR A 67 -22.17 9.42 8.27
C THR A 67 -23.30 8.64 7.63
N LYS A 68 -23.03 7.45 7.08
CA LYS A 68 -23.93 6.67 6.21
C LYS A 68 -24.41 7.44 4.97
N LYS A 69 -23.70 8.50 4.59
CA LYS A 69 -24.01 9.40 3.48
C LYS A 69 -22.76 9.70 2.66
N ILE A 70 -22.98 10.13 1.43
CA ILE A 70 -21.93 10.51 0.47
C ILE A 70 -21.61 12.02 0.49
N ASP A 71 -22.36 12.82 1.26
CA ASP A 71 -22.24 14.28 1.26
C ASP A 71 -20.83 14.76 1.60
N GLN A 72 -20.14 14.06 2.50
CA GLN A 72 -18.75 14.38 2.85
C GLN A 72 -17.80 14.10 1.67
N PHE A 73 -18.01 13.04 0.90
CA PHE A 73 -17.22 12.77 -0.30
C PHE A 73 -17.49 13.82 -1.38
N ALA A 74 -18.77 14.15 -1.62
CA ALA A 74 -19.16 15.20 -2.56
C ALA A 74 -18.57 16.57 -2.17
N TYR A 75 -18.53 16.88 -0.87
CA TYR A 75 -17.86 18.07 -0.36
C TYR A 75 -16.37 18.11 -0.74
N TYR A 76 -15.62 17.04 -0.48
CA TYR A 76 -14.20 17.00 -0.84
C TYR A 76 -13.98 17.10 -2.35
N TYR A 77 -14.89 16.52 -3.15
CA TYR A 77 -14.84 16.63 -4.60
C TYR A 77 -15.08 18.07 -5.08
N ASP A 78 -16.06 18.76 -4.51
CA ASP A 78 -16.31 20.18 -4.78
C ASP A 78 -15.12 21.06 -4.35
N GLN A 79 -14.43 20.72 -3.25
CA GLN A 79 -13.20 21.42 -2.85
C GLN A 79 -12.08 21.28 -3.89
N ILE A 80 -11.94 20.14 -4.57
CA ILE A 80 -10.98 19.97 -5.67
C ILE A 80 -11.27 21.00 -6.78
N ILE A 81 -12.53 21.12 -7.20
CA ILE A 81 -12.94 22.03 -8.27
C ILE A 81 -12.67 23.48 -7.85
N LYS A 82 -13.05 23.85 -6.62
CA LYS A 82 -12.81 25.19 -6.06
C LYS A 82 -11.32 25.51 -5.97
N PHE A 83 -10.50 24.58 -5.49
CA PHE A 83 -9.06 24.76 -5.38
C PHE A 83 -8.41 24.96 -6.74
N LYS A 84 -8.77 24.11 -7.73
CA LYS A 84 -8.32 24.21 -9.13
C LYS A 84 -8.62 25.58 -9.71
N ASN A 85 -9.86 26.06 -9.55
CA ASN A 85 -10.29 27.34 -10.11
C ASN A 85 -9.64 28.53 -9.40
N LYS A 86 -9.52 28.48 -8.06
CA LYS A 86 -8.96 29.59 -7.26
C LYS A 86 -7.47 29.81 -7.50
N TYR A 87 -6.68 28.73 -7.63
CA TYR A 87 -5.21 28.83 -7.70
C TYR A 87 -4.62 28.44 -9.07
N ASN A 88 -5.49 28.17 -10.05
CA ASN A 88 -5.10 27.75 -11.40
C ASN A 88 -4.12 26.55 -11.37
N VAL A 89 -4.35 25.59 -10.46
CA VAL A 89 -3.54 24.37 -10.30
C VAL A 89 -4.21 23.22 -11.04
N LYS A 90 -3.45 22.44 -11.79
CA LYS A 90 -4.01 21.26 -12.47
C LYS A 90 -4.16 20.13 -11.44
N PHE A 91 -5.29 19.43 -11.50
CA PHE A 91 -5.58 18.31 -10.62
C PHE A 91 -5.85 17.07 -11.46
N SER A 92 -5.22 15.95 -11.13
CA SER A 92 -5.36 14.71 -11.90
C SER A 92 -5.42 13.50 -10.97
N ILE A 93 -6.21 12.51 -11.39
CA ILE A 93 -6.37 11.25 -10.66
C ILE A 93 -5.57 10.19 -11.41
N LEU A 94 -4.63 9.57 -10.71
CA LEU A 94 -3.83 8.46 -11.20
C LEU A 94 -4.58 7.15 -10.94
N ASN A 95 -4.73 6.32 -11.96
CA ASN A 95 -5.35 5.01 -11.82
C ASN A 95 -4.29 3.93 -11.81
N ASP A 96 -4.54 2.90 -11.02
CA ASP A 96 -3.88 1.62 -11.18
C ASP A 96 -4.63 0.85 -12.27
N THR A 97 -3.94 -0.01 -13.03
CA THR A 97 -4.55 -0.86 -14.05
C THR A 97 -5.70 -1.72 -13.52
N ASP A 98 -5.67 -2.03 -12.23
CA ASP A 98 -6.67 -2.87 -11.59
C ASP A 98 -7.81 -2.09 -10.92
N GLY A 99 -7.67 -0.77 -10.78
CA GLY A 99 -8.52 0.04 -9.91
C GLY A 99 -8.71 1.46 -10.43
N GLU A 100 -9.88 1.68 -11.01
CA GLU A 100 -10.32 2.98 -11.50
C GLU A 100 -11.56 3.44 -10.73
N PHE A 101 -11.49 4.59 -10.06
CA PHE A 101 -12.68 5.23 -9.49
C PHE A 101 -13.52 5.84 -10.61
N GLU A 102 -14.72 5.34 -10.85
CA GLU A 102 -15.63 5.74 -11.93
C GLU A 102 -16.27 7.12 -11.67
N LEU A 103 -15.45 8.16 -11.69
CA LEU A 103 -15.85 9.52 -11.30
C LEU A 103 -17.01 10.08 -12.13
N ARG A 104 -17.03 9.84 -13.45
CA ARG A 104 -18.11 10.31 -14.32
C ARG A 104 -19.45 9.65 -13.95
N LEU A 105 -19.43 8.35 -13.67
CA LEU A 105 -20.60 7.62 -13.20
C LEU A 105 -21.09 8.19 -11.86
N PHE A 106 -20.17 8.45 -10.93
CA PHE A 106 -20.50 9.07 -9.65
C PHE A 106 -21.17 10.43 -9.85
N GLU A 107 -20.57 11.32 -10.67
CA GLU A 107 -21.10 12.66 -10.94
C GLU A 107 -22.51 12.63 -11.52
N ASP A 108 -22.76 11.74 -12.50
CA ASP A 108 -24.06 11.64 -13.15
C ASP A 108 -25.12 11.08 -12.19
N GLN A 109 -24.79 10.05 -11.42
CA GLN A 109 -25.70 9.53 -10.40
C GLN A 109 -25.94 10.52 -9.25
N TYR A 110 -24.94 11.35 -8.89
CA TYR A 110 -25.05 12.33 -7.81
C TYR A 110 -26.02 13.46 -8.16
N LYS A 111 -25.99 13.97 -9.40
CA LYS A 111 -26.92 15.01 -9.88
C LYS A 111 -28.39 14.59 -9.72
N ASP A 112 -28.66 13.29 -9.87
CA ASP A 112 -30.01 12.73 -9.78
C ASP A 112 -30.36 12.19 -8.39
N ASN A 113 -29.50 12.34 -7.38
CA ASN A 113 -29.63 11.73 -6.05
C ASN A 113 -29.81 10.20 -6.09
N LYS A 114 -29.15 9.51 -7.03
CA LYS A 114 -29.28 8.07 -7.30
C LYS A 114 -27.94 7.32 -7.26
N VAL A 115 -26.99 7.80 -6.45
CA VAL A 115 -25.68 7.13 -6.32
C VAL A 115 -25.85 5.71 -5.81
N ASP A 116 -25.36 4.75 -6.61
CA ASP A 116 -25.30 3.35 -6.20
C ASP A 116 -24.11 3.15 -5.26
N ILE A 117 -24.35 3.35 -3.97
CA ILE A 117 -23.33 3.22 -2.93
C ILE A 117 -22.71 1.82 -2.93
N ASN A 118 -23.51 0.78 -3.19
CA ASN A 118 -23.05 -0.60 -3.14
C ASN A 118 -22.07 -0.89 -4.28
N HIS A 119 -22.33 -0.37 -5.48
CA HIS A 119 -21.41 -0.46 -6.61
C HIS A 119 -20.01 0.08 -6.24
N PHE A 120 -19.91 1.30 -5.71
CA PHE A 120 -18.61 1.88 -5.35
C PHE A 120 -17.91 1.17 -4.19
N ILE A 121 -18.67 0.66 -3.21
CA ILE A 121 -18.10 -0.15 -2.12
C ILE A 121 -17.54 -1.46 -2.68
N GLU A 122 -18.27 -2.12 -3.59
CA GLU A 122 -17.87 -3.39 -4.17
C GLU A 122 -16.61 -3.23 -5.03
N ARG A 123 -16.53 -2.18 -5.85
CA ARG A 123 -15.32 -1.88 -6.63
C ARG A 123 -14.10 -1.62 -5.74
N LYS A 124 -14.27 -0.91 -4.62
CA LYS A 124 -13.20 -0.74 -3.61
C LYS A 124 -12.78 -2.09 -3.02
N ARG A 125 -13.76 -2.94 -2.68
CA ARG A 125 -13.56 -4.26 -2.06
C ARG A 125 -12.72 -5.16 -2.96
N GLU A 126 -13.13 -5.33 -4.21
CA GLU A 126 -12.44 -6.14 -5.22
C GLU A 126 -11.00 -5.70 -5.43
N TYR A 127 -10.80 -4.38 -5.55
CA TYR A 127 -9.48 -3.81 -5.73
C TYR A 127 -8.56 -4.05 -4.53
N GLU A 128 -9.06 -3.80 -3.32
CA GLU A 128 -8.32 -4.02 -2.07
C GLU A 128 -7.95 -5.49 -1.88
N VAL A 129 -8.88 -6.41 -2.16
CA VAL A 129 -8.62 -7.86 -2.15
C VAL A 129 -7.49 -8.22 -3.09
N LYS A 130 -7.50 -7.72 -4.33
CA LYS A 130 -6.45 -8.01 -5.31
C LYS A 130 -5.06 -7.56 -4.83
N LYS A 131 -4.95 -6.32 -4.34
CA LYS A 131 -3.66 -5.77 -3.88
C LYS A 131 -3.13 -6.44 -2.61
N ILE A 132 -4.00 -6.77 -1.66
CA ILE A 132 -3.60 -7.51 -0.46
C ILE A 132 -3.21 -8.95 -0.82
N ASN A 133 -3.95 -9.61 -1.71
CA ASN A 133 -3.64 -10.96 -2.19
C ASN A 133 -2.24 -11.02 -2.81
N GLU A 134 -1.95 -10.11 -3.75
CA GLU A 134 -0.63 -10.02 -4.36
C GLU A 134 0.48 -9.85 -3.32
N LEU A 135 0.29 -8.94 -2.37
CA LEU A 135 1.30 -8.67 -1.34
C LEU A 135 1.52 -9.88 -0.43
N LEU A 136 0.45 -10.51 0.06
CA LEU A 136 0.52 -11.67 0.94
C LEU A 136 1.22 -12.85 0.25
N ILE A 137 0.82 -13.16 -0.98
CA ILE A 137 1.38 -14.29 -1.72
C ILE A 137 2.85 -14.07 -2.04
N LYS A 138 3.23 -12.87 -2.51
CA LYS A 138 4.63 -12.57 -2.83
C LYS A 138 5.53 -12.62 -1.58
N VAL A 139 5.03 -12.20 -0.42
CA VAL A 139 5.78 -12.33 0.84
C VAL A 139 5.93 -13.81 1.25
N CYS A 140 4.84 -14.58 1.26
CA CYS A 140 4.89 -16.02 1.55
C CYS A 140 5.81 -16.79 0.59
N PHE A 141 5.72 -16.47 -0.71
CA PHE A 141 6.56 -17.02 -1.77
C PHE A 141 8.04 -16.77 -1.47
N SER A 142 8.44 -15.52 -1.25
CA SER A 142 9.85 -15.20 -0.98
C SER A 142 10.43 -15.91 0.24
N ILE A 143 9.61 -16.15 1.27
CA ILE A 143 10.05 -16.84 2.49
C ILE A 143 10.24 -18.34 2.20
N THR A 144 9.27 -18.94 1.51
CA THR A 144 9.22 -20.39 1.32
C THR A 144 10.16 -20.87 0.23
N GLU A 145 10.32 -20.09 -0.83
CA GLU A 145 11.31 -20.33 -1.88
C GLU A 145 12.72 -20.19 -1.32
N PHE A 146 13.01 -19.13 -0.57
CA PHE A 146 14.29 -19.00 0.13
C PHE A 146 14.58 -20.20 1.04
N LEU A 147 13.60 -20.67 1.82
CA LEU A 147 13.79 -21.84 2.68
C LEU A 147 14.09 -23.10 1.86
N ALA A 148 13.42 -23.30 0.72
CA ALA A 148 13.71 -24.41 -0.16
C ALA A 148 15.12 -24.32 -0.75
N GLU A 149 15.51 -23.16 -1.28
CA GLU A 149 16.88 -22.90 -1.79
C GLU A 149 17.94 -23.14 -0.70
N TYR A 150 17.71 -22.61 0.50
CA TYR A 150 18.62 -22.75 1.64
C TYR A 150 18.86 -24.21 2.03
N TYR A 151 17.88 -25.09 1.82
CA TYR A 151 17.95 -26.53 2.09
C TYR A 151 18.14 -27.38 0.81
N GLY A 152 18.44 -26.77 -0.34
CA GLY A 152 18.70 -27.48 -1.60
C GLY A 152 17.50 -28.25 -2.15
N ILE A 153 16.28 -27.74 -1.96
CA ILE A 153 15.02 -28.34 -2.42
C ILE A 153 14.51 -27.60 -3.64
N LEU A 154 13.99 -28.35 -4.60
CA LEU A 154 13.31 -27.80 -5.76
C LEU A 154 11.81 -27.69 -5.49
N LEU A 155 11.27 -26.47 -5.53
CA LEU A 155 9.83 -26.23 -5.45
C LEU A 155 9.19 -26.13 -6.84
N LEU A 156 8.06 -26.80 -7.02
CA LEU A 156 7.27 -26.71 -8.26
C LEU A 156 6.49 -25.38 -8.29
N ARG A 157 6.62 -24.62 -9.39
CA ARG A 157 5.96 -23.31 -9.58
C ARG A 157 4.43 -23.34 -9.40
N ASN A 158 3.78 -24.45 -9.74
CA ASN A 158 2.32 -24.61 -9.61
C ASN A 158 1.82 -24.56 -8.16
N PHE A 159 2.70 -24.79 -7.19
CA PHE A 159 2.38 -24.73 -5.77
C PHE A 159 1.82 -23.36 -5.35
N TYR A 160 2.37 -22.29 -5.91
CA TYR A 160 2.03 -20.92 -5.54
C TYR A 160 0.73 -20.43 -6.17
N TYR A 161 0.37 -20.96 -7.34
CA TYR A 161 -0.90 -20.63 -7.98
C TYR A 161 -2.10 -21.04 -7.10
N VAL A 162 -2.07 -22.27 -6.57
CA VAL A 162 -3.13 -22.78 -5.69
C VAL A 162 -3.25 -21.95 -4.42
N ALA A 163 -2.12 -21.59 -3.80
CA ALA A 163 -2.13 -20.73 -2.62
C ALA A 163 -2.71 -19.34 -2.91
N GLY A 164 -2.43 -18.77 -4.08
CA GLY A 164 -2.99 -17.50 -4.52
C GLY A 164 -4.51 -17.53 -4.63
N VAL A 165 -5.07 -18.57 -5.25
CA VAL A 165 -6.53 -18.74 -5.36
C VAL A 165 -7.18 -18.87 -3.98
N ILE A 166 -6.60 -19.66 -3.08
CA ILE A 166 -7.12 -19.83 -1.71
C ILE A 166 -7.06 -18.51 -0.92
N CYS A 167 -5.97 -17.76 -1.05
CA CYS A 167 -5.81 -16.45 -0.41
C CYS A 167 -6.88 -15.48 -0.88
N GLU A 168 -7.10 -15.38 -2.19
CA GLU A 168 -8.12 -14.52 -2.78
C GLU A 168 -9.53 -14.87 -2.29
N ILE A 169 -9.92 -16.15 -2.27
CA ILE A 169 -11.24 -16.58 -1.77
C ILE A 169 -11.44 -16.14 -0.31
N LYS A 170 -10.46 -16.40 0.56
CA LYS A 170 -10.54 -16.03 1.98
C LYS A 170 -10.54 -14.52 2.19
N LEU A 171 -9.73 -13.78 1.43
CA LEU A 171 -9.74 -12.31 1.47
C LEU A 171 -11.07 -11.74 1.02
N ASN A 172 -11.72 -12.33 0.00
CA ASN A 172 -13.05 -11.92 -0.44
C ASN A 172 -14.07 -12.04 0.69
N GLU A 173 -14.07 -13.15 1.43
CA GLU A 173 -14.95 -13.37 2.60
C GLU A 173 -14.71 -12.34 3.71
N ILE A 174 -13.43 -12.14 4.08
CA ILE A 174 -13.01 -11.16 5.09
C ILE A 174 -13.46 -9.76 4.69
N SER A 175 -13.17 -9.38 3.44
CA SER A 175 -13.48 -8.07 2.90
C SER A 175 -14.99 -7.83 2.84
N TYR A 176 -15.76 -8.80 2.35
CA TYR A 176 -17.22 -8.70 2.29
C TYR A 176 -17.81 -8.45 3.68
N LYS A 177 -17.36 -9.19 4.70
CA LYS A 177 -17.79 -8.98 6.08
C LYS A 177 -17.42 -7.59 6.61
N TYR A 178 -16.21 -7.11 6.35
CA TYR A 178 -15.76 -5.78 6.77
C TYR A 178 -16.63 -4.65 6.19
N TYR A 179 -16.84 -4.67 4.88
CA TYR A 179 -17.58 -3.60 4.19
C TYR A 179 -19.09 -3.68 4.43
N SER A 180 -19.61 -4.86 4.80
CA SER A 180 -21.02 -5.04 5.16
C SER A 180 -21.35 -4.63 6.61
N ASP A 181 -20.40 -4.72 7.54
CA ASP A 181 -20.60 -4.32 8.94
C ASP A 181 -19.80 -3.07 9.31
N LEU A 182 -20.48 -1.92 9.30
CA LEU A 182 -19.91 -0.61 9.61
C LEU A 182 -19.31 -0.51 11.04
N LYS A 183 -19.64 -1.45 11.94
CA LYS A 183 -19.07 -1.50 13.30
C LYS A 183 -17.65 -2.04 13.33
N LEU A 184 -17.24 -2.80 12.32
CA LEU A 184 -15.91 -3.39 12.25
C LEU A 184 -14.85 -2.31 12.05
N LYS A 185 -13.80 -2.37 12.87
CA LYS A 185 -12.65 -1.47 12.80
C LYS A 185 -11.50 -2.10 12.02
N ASN A 186 -10.53 -1.29 11.62
CA ASN A 186 -9.38 -1.76 10.84
C ASN A 186 -8.58 -2.84 11.58
N GLU A 187 -8.53 -2.79 12.91
CA GLU A 187 -7.85 -3.79 13.75
C GLU A 187 -8.45 -5.18 13.62
N TRP A 188 -9.75 -5.29 13.32
CA TRP A 188 -10.37 -6.58 13.02
C TRP A 188 -9.86 -7.11 11.69
N TYR A 189 -9.87 -6.28 10.64
CA TYR A 189 -9.36 -6.67 9.31
C TYR A 189 -7.87 -7.06 9.39
N ASP A 190 -7.06 -6.26 10.06
CA ASP A 190 -5.62 -6.53 10.26
C ASP A 190 -5.38 -7.88 10.96
N LYS A 191 -6.24 -8.25 11.91
CA LYS A 191 -6.17 -9.56 12.57
C LYS A 191 -6.51 -10.69 11.60
N GLU A 192 -7.57 -10.57 10.82
CA GLU A 192 -7.97 -11.59 9.84
C GLU A 192 -6.90 -11.77 8.74
N ILE A 193 -6.22 -10.70 8.33
CA ILE A 193 -5.06 -10.77 7.42
C ILE A 193 -3.90 -11.55 8.07
N ASP A 194 -3.59 -11.29 9.33
CA ASP A 194 -2.52 -12.00 10.05
C ASP A 194 -2.85 -13.49 10.22
N ASP A 195 -4.10 -13.82 10.52
CA ASP A 195 -4.59 -15.20 10.61
C ASP A 195 -4.53 -15.91 9.24
N LEU A 196 -4.88 -15.21 8.15
CA LEU A 196 -4.75 -15.72 6.79
C LEU A 196 -3.28 -15.93 6.39
N PHE A 197 -2.42 -14.96 6.67
CA PHE A 197 -0.98 -15.08 6.42
C PHE A 197 -0.41 -16.30 7.14
N ASN A 198 -0.79 -16.50 8.40
CA ASN A 198 -0.38 -17.68 9.17
C ASN A 198 -0.88 -18.98 8.52
N PHE A 199 -2.16 -19.03 8.12
CA PHE A 199 -2.72 -20.20 7.43
C PHE A 199 -1.96 -20.54 6.15
N LEU A 200 -1.65 -19.54 5.31
CA LEU A 200 -0.90 -19.74 4.08
C LEU A 200 0.51 -20.26 4.40
N LEU A 201 1.22 -19.60 5.32
CA LEU A 201 2.57 -19.97 5.69
C LEU A 201 2.65 -21.38 6.29
N GLU A 202 1.74 -21.75 7.20
CA GLU A 202 1.68 -23.09 7.79
C GLU A 202 1.50 -24.17 6.72
N ASN A 203 0.63 -23.94 5.73
CA ASN A 203 0.43 -24.87 4.61
C ASN A 203 1.65 -24.95 3.68
N MET A 204 2.33 -23.82 3.44
CA MET A 204 3.54 -23.81 2.64
C MET A 204 4.71 -24.50 3.34
N ILE A 205 4.86 -24.30 4.64
CA ILE A 205 5.90 -24.94 5.44
C ILE A 205 5.63 -26.44 5.56
N SER A 206 4.38 -26.86 5.78
CA SER A 206 4.03 -28.28 5.89
C SER A 206 4.29 -29.05 4.59
N TYR A 207 4.27 -28.37 3.44
CA TYR A 207 4.64 -28.94 2.15
C TYR A 207 6.15 -29.13 1.98
N ILE A 208 6.97 -28.15 2.42
CA ILE A 208 8.43 -28.21 2.24
C ILE A 208 9.15 -28.99 3.35
N GLU A 209 8.63 -28.99 4.58
CA GLU A 209 9.30 -29.62 5.73
C GLU A 209 9.61 -31.12 5.53
N PRO A 210 8.70 -31.95 4.97
CA PRO A 210 9.01 -33.35 4.67
C PRO A 210 10.18 -33.50 3.70
N GLN A 211 10.22 -32.67 2.65
CA GLN A 211 11.28 -32.68 1.64
C GLN A 211 12.63 -32.26 2.24
N ILE A 212 12.64 -31.31 3.18
CA ILE A 212 13.82 -30.93 3.96
C ILE A 212 14.37 -32.13 4.74
N LYS A 213 13.48 -32.93 5.33
CA LYS A 213 13.88 -34.13 6.08
C LYS A 213 14.39 -35.24 5.16
N GLU A 214 13.77 -35.44 4.01
CA GLU A 214 14.20 -36.40 2.99
C GLU A 214 15.58 -36.05 2.43
N ASN A 215 15.89 -34.76 2.27
CA ASN A 215 17.23 -34.25 1.93
C ASN A 215 18.24 -34.32 3.10
N GLY A 216 17.90 -34.99 4.22
CA GLY A 216 18.81 -35.20 5.34
C GLY A 216 18.99 -33.98 6.26
N HIS A 217 18.20 -32.93 6.08
CA HIS A 217 18.27 -31.73 6.91
C HIS A 217 17.22 -31.76 8.04
N LYS A 218 17.53 -31.06 9.14
CA LYS A 218 16.61 -30.88 10.27
C LYS A 218 15.96 -29.51 10.19
N PHE A 219 14.65 -29.47 10.02
CA PHE A 219 13.91 -28.21 10.06
C PHE A 219 13.79 -27.67 11.51
N PRO A 220 14.01 -26.37 11.76
CA PRO A 220 13.98 -25.82 13.10
C PRO A 220 12.56 -25.84 13.69
N LYS A 221 12.39 -26.51 14.83
CA LYS A 221 11.15 -26.42 15.61
C LYS A 221 11.03 -25.06 16.29
N ILE A 222 9.93 -24.36 16.02
CA ILE A 222 9.53 -23.09 16.65
C ILE A 222 8.17 -23.31 17.33
N GLN A 223 8.04 -22.92 18.60
CA GLN A 223 6.84 -23.15 19.40
C GLN A 223 6.23 -21.82 19.89
N ASN A 224 4.93 -21.86 20.19
CA ASN A 224 4.17 -20.77 20.85
C ASN A 224 4.19 -19.43 20.10
N VAL A 225 4.38 -19.44 18.79
CA VAL A 225 4.27 -18.27 17.91
C VAL A 225 3.72 -18.67 16.55
N LYS A 226 3.09 -17.72 15.88
CA LYS A 226 2.42 -17.86 14.59
C LYS A 226 2.71 -16.64 13.69
N GLY A 227 2.40 -16.76 12.42
CA GLY A 227 2.48 -15.69 11.42
C GLY A 227 3.88 -15.09 11.32
N THR A 228 3.96 -13.78 11.19
CA THR A 228 5.24 -13.06 10.99
C THR A 228 6.21 -13.21 12.17
N LYS A 229 5.70 -13.36 13.40
CA LYS A 229 6.53 -13.67 14.58
C LYS A 229 7.17 -15.05 14.50
N TYR A 230 6.48 -16.03 13.92
CA TYR A 230 7.05 -17.35 13.65
C TYR A 230 8.20 -17.22 12.64
N VAL A 231 7.99 -16.51 11.52
CA VAL A 231 9.00 -16.28 10.48
C VAL A 231 10.26 -15.67 11.07
N HIS A 232 10.13 -14.57 11.81
CA HIS A 232 11.27 -13.91 12.44
C HIS A 232 12.05 -14.84 13.38
N LYS A 233 11.35 -15.62 14.21
CA LYS A 233 11.98 -16.59 15.11
C LYS A 233 12.66 -17.74 14.36
N LEU A 234 12.08 -18.19 13.24
CA LEU A 234 12.66 -19.19 12.36
C LEU A 234 14.01 -18.70 11.81
N PHE A 235 14.04 -17.51 11.20
CA PHE A 235 15.29 -16.92 10.66
C PHE A 235 16.33 -16.64 11.74
N CYS A 236 15.91 -16.14 12.91
CA CYS A 236 16.80 -15.99 14.06
C CYS A 236 17.40 -17.32 14.53
N LYS A 237 16.68 -18.44 14.36
CA LYS A 237 17.19 -19.77 14.68
C LYS A 237 18.16 -20.27 13.61
N LEU A 238 17.84 -20.10 12.33
CA LEU A 238 18.76 -20.39 11.23
C LEU A 238 20.07 -19.60 11.36
N LYS A 239 20.00 -18.33 11.80
CA LYS A 239 21.17 -17.48 12.02
C LYS A 239 22.18 -18.04 13.02
N LYS A 240 21.73 -18.86 13.97
CA LYS A 240 22.61 -19.50 14.95
C LYS A 240 23.54 -20.51 14.29
N ASP A 241 23.06 -21.17 13.25
CA ASP A 241 23.79 -22.19 12.49
C ASP A 241 24.51 -21.58 11.27
N ASP A 242 23.91 -20.57 10.64
CA ASP A 242 24.48 -19.81 9.52
C ASP A 242 24.36 -18.29 9.76
N LYS A 243 25.46 -17.66 10.15
CA LYS A 243 25.51 -16.20 10.42
C LYS A 243 25.15 -15.35 9.20
N THR A 244 25.23 -15.90 7.98
CA THR A 244 24.97 -15.21 6.71
C THR A 244 23.54 -15.38 6.20
N VAL A 245 22.66 -16.09 6.92
CA VAL A 245 21.29 -16.41 6.44
C VAL A 245 20.48 -15.18 6.00
N PHE A 246 20.61 -14.06 6.71
CA PHE A 246 19.91 -12.82 6.36
C PHE A 246 20.48 -12.17 5.09
N GLU A 247 21.80 -12.24 4.89
CA GLU A 247 22.45 -11.77 3.66
C GLU A 247 22.04 -12.64 2.46
N LYS A 248 21.98 -13.96 2.65
CA LYS A 248 21.47 -14.90 1.64
C LYS A 248 20.02 -14.59 1.27
N TYR A 249 19.18 -14.29 2.26
CA TYR A 249 17.79 -13.89 1.99
C TYR A 249 17.70 -12.58 1.20
N ASP A 250 18.52 -11.59 1.55
CA ASP A 250 18.59 -10.34 0.80
C ASP A 250 19.06 -10.55 -0.65
N ASN A 251 20.00 -11.47 -0.89
CA ASN A 251 20.43 -11.84 -2.24
C ASN A 251 19.37 -12.62 -3.01
N HIS A 252 18.63 -13.51 -2.35
CA HIS A 252 17.46 -14.18 -2.91
C HIS A 252 16.40 -13.17 -3.38
N LEU A 253 16.07 -12.18 -2.54
CA LEU A 253 15.14 -11.11 -2.92
C LEU A 253 15.62 -10.31 -4.14
N LYS A 254 16.93 -10.05 -4.28
CA LYS A 254 17.49 -9.39 -5.48
C LYS A 254 17.31 -10.25 -6.73
N GLY A 255 17.56 -11.56 -6.64
CA GLY A 255 17.34 -12.49 -7.75
C GLY A 255 15.87 -12.47 -8.20
N LEU A 256 14.93 -12.46 -7.26
CA LEU A 256 13.51 -12.36 -7.58
C LEU A 256 13.12 -11.04 -8.25
N VAL A 257 13.75 -9.92 -7.88
CA VAL A 257 13.51 -8.63 -8.55
C VAL A 257 13.84 -8.71 -10.04
N GLU A 258 14.95 -9.37 -10.40
CA GLU A 258 15.33 -9.53 -11.81
C GLU A 258 14.32 -10.38 -12.59
N GLU A 259 13.68 -11.36 -11.96
CA GLU A 259 12.60 -12.15 -12.57
C GLU A 259 11.31 -11.33 -12.72
N LEU A 260 10.93 -10.58 -11.68
CA LEU A 260 9.72 -9.77 -11.68
C LEU A 260 9.82 -8.58 -12.66
N GLU A 261 11.00 -7.99 -12.83
CA GLU A 261 11.24 -6.94 -13.83
C GLU A 261 11.00 -7.47 -15.26
N LYS A 262 11.43 -8.71 -15.56
CA LYS A 262 11.16 -9.38 -16.85
C LYS A 262 9.67 -9.64 -17.08
N MET A 263 8.88 -9.76 -16.01
CA MET A 263 7.42 -9.89 -16.06
C MET A 263 6.70 -8.54 -16.14
N GLY A 264 7.42 -7.43 -16.23
CA GLY A 264 6.85 -6.08 -16.37
C GLY A 264 6.38 -5.46 -15.06
N MET A 265 6.83 -5.97 -13.90
CA MET A 265 6.51 -5.32 -12.62
C MET A 265 7.27 -3.99 -12.46
N SER A 266 6.56 -3.00 -11.90
CA SER A 266 7.07 -1.65 -11.68
C SER A 266 8.21 -1.63 -10.65
N LYS A 267 9.21 -0.76 -10.84
CA LYS A 267 10.40 -0.70 -9.95
C LYS A 267 10.01 -0.26 -8.54
N ASN A 268 9.10 0.69 -8.43
CA ASN A 268 8.62 1.18 -7.14
C ASN A 268 7.81 0.12 -6.38
N CYS A 269 6.99 -0.64 -7.11
CA CYS A 269 6.26 -1.80 -6.59
C CYS A 269 7.20 -2.85 -6.00
N MET A 270 8.28 -3.19 -6.73
CA MET A 270 9.31 -4.13 -6.25
C MET A 270 10.03 -3.60 -5.00
N LYS A 271 10.40 -2.31 -4.95
CA LYS A 271 11.01 -1.70 -3.75
C LYS A 271 10.09 -1.84 -2.52
N TYR A 272 8.79 -1.57 -2.68
CA TYR A 272 7.83 -1.71 -1.58
C TYR A 272 7.70 -3.15 -1.12
N TRP A 273 7.58 -4.08 -2.07
CA TRP A 273 7.50 -5.51 -1.78
C TRP A 273 8.73 -6.02 -1.02
N ILE A 274 9.95 -5.71 -1.47
CA ILE A 274 11.21 -6.05 -0.77
C ILE A 274 11.20 -5.53 0.66
N ARG A 275 10.75 -4.28 0.86
CA ARG A 275 10.65 -3.69 2.19
C ARG A 275 9.68 -4.49 3.08
N MET A 276 8.54 -4.93 2.56
CA MET A 276 7.59 -5.75 3.31
C MET A 276 8.15 -7.13 3.65
N CYS A 277 8.83 -7.80 2.71
CA CYS A 277 9.56 -9.04 2.95
C CYS A 277 10.58 -8.90 4.09
N ARG A 278 11.43 -7.87 4.02
CA ARG A 278 12.41 -7.58 5.06
C ARG A 278 11.76 -7.28 6.40
N ARG A 279 10.72 -6.45 6.47
CA ARG A 279 10.02 -6.18 7.74
C ARG A 279 9.40 -7.44 8.35
N CYS A 280 8.85 -8.33 7.53
CA CYS A 280 8.32 -9.61 7.99
C CYS A 280 9.43 -10.49 8.59
N VAL A 281 10.54 -10.67 7.88
CA VAL A 281 11.64 -11.57 8.29
C VAL A 281 12.50 -10.98 9.43
N TYR A 282 12.86 -9.70 9.35
CA TYR A 282 13.83 -9.08 10.25
C TYR A 282 13.22 -8.64 11.58
N SER A 283 11.92 -8.29 11.61
CA SER A 283 11.28 -7.78 12.83
C SER A 283 9.95 -8.45 13.17
N GLY A 284 9.46 -9.38 12.35
CA GLY A 284 8.15 -10.00 12.55
C GLY A 284 7.01 -8.98 12.41
N ALA A 285 7.21 -7.95 11.59
CA ALA A 285 6.15 -6.97 11.32
C ALA A 285 5.01 -7.65 10.56
N LYS A 286 3.78 -7.40 11.01
CA LYS A 286 2.56 -7.91 10.37
C LYS A 286 2.23 -7.12 9.12
N ILE A 287 1.59 -7.79 8.17
CA ILE A 287 0.94 -7.16 7.02
C ILE A 287 -0.48 -6.75 7.46
N LYS A 288 -0.89 -5.53 7.08
CA LYS A 288 -2.13 -4.87 7.48
C LYS A 288 -2.96 -4.51 6.26
N LYS A 289 -4.23 -4.19 6.47
CA LYS A 289 -5.15 -3.72 5.41
C LYS A 289 -4.58 -2.52 4.66
N ASN A 290 -4.05 -1.54 5.41
CA ASN A 290 -3.50 -0.32 4.83
C ASN A 290 -2.23 -0.56 4.01
N ASP A 291 -1.48 -1.64 4.24
CA ASP A 291 -0.32 -1.95 3.41
C ASP A 291 -0.72 -2.23 1.95
N GLY A 292 -1.95 -2.69 1.70
CA GLY A 292 -2.50 -2.85 0.34
C GLY A 292 -2.86 -1.51 -0.33
N LEU A 293 -3.34 -0.53 0.44
CA LEU A 293 -3.58 0.84 -0.02
C LEU A 293 -2.24 1.52 -0.36
N ASP A 294 -1.27 1.39 0.52
CA ASP A 294 0.08 1.92 0.35
C ASP A 294 0.75 1.31 -0.88
N TYR A 295 0.67 -0.02 -1.04
CA TYR A 295 1.16 -0.73 -2.22
C TYR A 295 0.50 -0.22 -3.52
N SER A 296 -0.80 0.03 -3.50
CA SER A 296 -1.53 0.64 -4.63
C SER A 296 -1.09 2.08 -4.93
N ILE A 297 -0.79 2.89 -3.92
CA ILE A 297 -0.32 4.25 -4.17
C ILE A 297 1.02 4.17 -4.87
N VAL A 298 1.89 3.25 -4.41
CA VAL A 298 3.23 3.03 -4.96
C VAL A 298 3.22 2.47 -6.37
N THR A 299 2.28 1.59 -6.73
CA THR A 299 2.15 1.09 -8.11
C THR A 299 1.81 2.22 -9.09
N CYS A 300 0.94 3.16 -8.69
CA CYS A 300 0.62 4.36 -9.47
C CYS A 300 1.77 5.37 -9.62
N MET A 301 2.89 5.18 -8.90
CA MET A 301 4.06 6.07 -8.94
C MET A 301 5.09 5.68 -10.03
N ASP A 302 4.81 4.67 -10.85
CA ASP A 302 5.68 4.27 -11.97
C ASP A 302 5.15 4.84 -13.29
N GLU A 303 6.00 5.58 -14.03
CA GLU A 303 5.66 6.29 -15.27
C GLU A 303 5.09 5.36 -16.35
N SER A 304 5.43 4.06 -16.29
CA SER A 304 5.02 3.04 -17.24
C SER A 304 3.54 2.59 -17.14
N ILE A 305 2.81 2.99 -16.09
CA ILE A 305 1.48 2.43 -15.75
C ILE A 305 0.37 3.50 -15.63
N VAL A 306 0.70 4.80 -15.66
CA VAL A 306 -0.27 5.87 -15.38
C VAL A 306 -1.25 6.11 -16.55
N ILE A 307 -2.48 5.60 -16.42
CA ILE A 307 -3.60 6.00 -17.29
C ILE A 307 -4.19 7.31 -16.75
N ASN A 308 -3.81 8.43 -17.34
CA ASN A 308 -4.34 9.75 -17.01
C ASN A 308 -5.73 9.97 -17.63
N LYS A 309 -6.79 10.06 -16.79
CA LYS A 309 -8.16 10.35 -17.26
C LYS A 309 -8.36 11.70 -17.94
N THR A 310 -7.38 12.62 -17.83
CA THR A 310 -7.44 13.91 -18.51
C THR A 310 -6.92 13.88 -19.94
N ASN A 311 -6.48 12.70 -20.45
CA ASN A 311 -5.91 12.51 -21.80
C ASN A 311 -4.70 13.42 -22.13
N ASN A 312 -4.06 14.00 -21.11
CA ASN A 312 -2.85 14.80 -21.28
C ASN A 312 -1.62 13.92 -21.01
N MET A 313 -0.59 14.01 -21.86
CA MET A 313 0.73 13.50 -21.49
C MET A 313 1.19 14.26 -20.24
N ILE A 314 1.31 13.56 -19.12
CA ILE A 314 1.90 14.12 -17.91
C ILE A 314 3.39 13.88 -18.00
N ASN A 315 4.18 14.94 -18.05
CA ASN A 315 5.60 14.83 -17.80
C ASN A 315 5.77 14.59 -16.29
N THR A 316 6.08 13.34 -15.96
CA THR A 316 6.27 12.80 -14.61
C THR A 316 7.65 13.12 -14.04
N ASN A 317 8.54 13.76 -14.83
CA ASN A 317 9.77 14.34 -14.30
C ASN A 317 9.41 15.34 -13.18
N ASP A 318 10.02 15.16 -12.02
CA ASP A 318 9.85 15.97 -10.80
C ASP A 318 8.50 15.85 -10.07
N ILE A 319 7.96 14.63 -9.91
CA ILE A 319 6.91 14.35 -8.91
C ILE A 319 7.53 14.19 -7.51
N ILE A 320 6.96 14.91 -6.54
CA ILE A 320 7.25 14.73 -5.12
C ILE A 320 6.05 14.04 -4.46
N PHE A 321 6.30 12.95 -3.75
CA PHE A 321 5.29 12.29 -2.95
C PHE A 321 5.20 12.95 -1.58
N VAL A 322 3.98 13.33 -1.19
CA VAL A 322 3.68 13.98 0.07
C VAL A 322 2.64 13.16 0.81
N THR A 323 3.11 12.60 1.91
CA THR A 323 2.34 11.77 2.82
C THR A 323 2.53 12.25 4.25
N PHE A 324 1.45 12.13 5.03
CA PHE A 324 1.47 12.29 6.49
C PHE A 324 1.33 10.96 7.22
N ASP A 325 1.38 9.84 6.50
CA ASP A 325 1.55 8.51 7.08
C ASP A 325 3.04 8.22 7.30
N THR A 326 3.40 7.90 8.54
CA THR A 326 4.79 7.64 8.92
C THR A 326 5.40 6.44 8.18
N ASN A 327 4.64 5.39 7.88
CA ASN A 327 5.16 4.22 7.17
C ASN A 327 5.48 4.55 5.71
N LEU A 328 4.58 5.25 5.03
CA LEU A 328 4.76 5.69 3.65
C LEU A 328 5.88 6.73 3.53
N TYR A 329 5.96 7.66 4.48
CA TYR A 329 7.06 8.62 4.54
C TYR A 329 8.42 7.92 4.70
N ASN A 330 8.52 6.99 5.66
CA ASN A 330 9.74 6.23 5.87
C ASN A 330 10.09 5.38 4.64
N PHE A 331 9.12 4.75 3.97
CA PHE A 331 9.37 4.05 2.72
C PHE A 331 9.93 4.97 1.64
N SER A 332 9.29 6.12 1.41
CA SER A 332 9.73 7.11 0.41
C SER A 332 11.17 7.57 0.68
N LYS A 333 11.49 7.88 1.95
CA LYS A 333 12.81 8.31 2.42
C LYS A 333 13.87 7.20 2.36
N GLU A 334 13.56 6.00 2.82
CA GLU A 334 14.49 4.84 2.86
C GLU A 334 14.80 4.29 1.46
N CYS A 335 13.82 4.31 0.56
CA CYS A 335 13.91 3.69 -0.76
C CYS A 335 14.14 4.69 -1.91
N ASP A 336 14.28 5.98 -1.59
CA ASP A 336 14.42 7.09 -2.53
C ASP A 336 13.35 7.03 -3.63
N VAL A 337 12.08 7.02 -3.22
CA VAL A 337 10.91 6.96 -4.10
C VAL A 337 10.13 8.25 -3.98
N LEU A 338 10.29 9.14 -4.97
CA LEU A 338 9.66 10.47 -5.05
C LEU A 338 9.88 11.33 -3.79
N TYR A 339 10.94 11.02 -3.02
CA TYR A 339 11.28 11.73 -1.80
C TYR A 339 12.05 13.00 -2.12
N SER A 340 11.73 14.10 -1.44
CA SER A 340 12.52 15.31 -1.50
C SER A 340 12.81 15.81 -0.10
N LYS A 341 14.04 15.57 0.36
CA LYS A 341 14.52 16.07 1.66
C LYS A 341 14.32 17.59 1.78
N LYS A 342 14.71 18.35 0.76
CA LYS A 342 14.54 19.81 0.71
C LYS A 342 13.08 20.23 0.86
N PHE A 343 12.16 19.51 0.23
CA PHE A 343 10.73 19.78 0.35
C PHE A 343 10.23 19.53 1.78
N TYR A 344 10.53 18.36 2.35
CA TYR A 344 10.11 18.02 3.70
C TYR A 344 10.75 18.91 4.78
N ASP A 345 12.03 19.25 4.64
CA ASP A 345 12.70 20.18 5.56
C ASP A 345 12.05 21.57 5.53
N ASN A 346 11.61 22.02 4.35
CA ASN A 346 10.85 23.27 4.23
C ASN A 346 9.46 23.18 4.88
N LEU A 347 8.76 22.04 4.74
CA LEU A 347 7.39 21.86 5.25
C LEU A 347 7.28 21.81 6.78
N MET A 348 8.35 21.42 7.46
CA MET A 348 8.32 21.23 8.91
C MET A 348 8.70 22.54 9.64
N PHE A 349 8.22 22.72 10.87
CA PHE A 349 8.83 23.70 11.75
C PHE A 349 10.29 23.30 12.06
N GLU A 350 11.15 24.31 12.23
CA GLU A 350 12.50 24.10 12.77
C GLU A 350 12.38 23.65 14.23
N TYR A 351 13.27 22.74 14.66
CA TYR A 351 13.39 22.43 16.08
C TYR A 351 13.72 23.74 16.80
N ARG A 352 12.86 24.17 17.71
CA ARG A 352 13.17 25.28 18.62
C ARG A 352 14.17 24.84 19.66
#